data_AF-A0A1M6TKI3-F1
#
_entry.id   AF-A0A1M6TKI3-F1
#
_cell.length_a   1.000
_cell.length_b   1.000
_cell.length_c   1.000
_cell.angle_alpha   90.00
_cell.angle_beta   90.00
_cell.angle_gamma   90.00
#
_symmetry.space_group_name_H-M   'P 1'
#
loop_
_entity.id
_entity.type
_entity.pdbx_description
1 polymer ?
#
loop_
_entity_poly.entity_id
_entity_poly.type
_entity_poly.pdbx_seq_one_letter_code
_entity_poly.pdbx_strand_id
1 'polypeptide(L)'
;MSAQNPQFSQFLQNPSLDKGPEAGESRIPPILRGKTYLDPLYDPAFRAFFSDEAALKDFLDALLRLPPGRRIERLTFTFADPVEFRIPGPKTVVFDIHAFTEDGRFLDIEMQRAKHSFLVDRMLLYSAFLAIKGKQAMESSPESLSLERSERDFRRYEMPEAISVWLCNFHPVEGFEGYRDEWSLYSGNALERAFSAAISPDGKKPVPRPVSEKLRYIVVDLPNFVKERGELSGPESREDLWLYLLTHAGERDCVRDFGDPLASGALERIRVGSAQDELLKEQAKEMVTQDEIDVRIADGVLRGREEGRAEGVAEGSLSAKREIATAMLRENLLTEAEIARHFGLSLAEIEALKRTL
;
A
#
# COMPACT_ATOMS: atom_id res chain seq x y z
N MET A 1 36.72 24.10 8.85
CA MET A 1 37.42 24.46 7.60
C MET A 1 36.61 23.88 6.45
N SER A 2 35.80 24.75 5.85
CA SER A 2 34.94 24.47 4.69
C SER A 2 35.75 24.57 3.41
N ALA A 3 35.68 23.56 2.55
CA ALA A 3 36.11 23.66 1.16
C ALA A 3 34.85 23.62 0.29
N GLN A 4 34.37 24.82 -0.07
CA GLN A 4 33.36 25.00 -1.11
C GLN A 4 34.07 24.93 -2.47
N ASN A 5 33.59 24.07 -3.36
CA ASN A 5 34.05 23.99 -4.74
C ASN A 5 33.36 25.09 -5.58
N PRO A 6 34.08 26.06 -6.20
CA PRO A 6 33.46 27.28 -6.72
C PRO A 6 32.75 27.17 -8.09
N GLN A 7 32.64 25.98 -8.69
CA GLN A 7 32.08 25.82 -10.04
C GLN A 7 30.58 25.49 -10.11
N PHE A 8 29.88 25.36 -8.98
CA PHE A 8 28.44 25.04 -8.94
C PHE A 8 27.51 26.25 -8.69
N SER A 9 28.05 27.47 -8.54
CA SER A 9 27.28 28.65 -8.12
C SER A 9 26.74 29.53 -9.28
N GLN A 10 26.82 29.09 -10.54
CA GLN A 10 26.47 29.96 -11.68
C GLN A 10 25.14 29.65 -12.38
N PHE A 11 24.30 28.76 -11.81
CA PHE A 11 22.97 28.45 -12.36
C PHE A 11 21.78 28.91 -11.50
N LEU A 12 22.00 29.63 -10.39
CA LEU A 12 20.94 30.02 -9.45
C LEU A 12 20.60 31.52 -9.43
N GLN A 13 20.66 32.19 -10.59
CA GLN A 13 20.02 33.50 -10.74
C GLN A 13 19.30 33.56 -12.09
N ASN A 14 18.05 33.09 -12.09
CA ASN A 14 17.09 33.49 -13.11
C ASN A 14 15.90 34.15 -12.40
N PRO A 15 15.90 35.49 -12.23
CA PRO A 15 14.76 36.20 -11.67
C PRO A 15 13.75 36.43 -12.79
N SER A 16 12.91 35.43 -13.05
CA SER A 16 11.79 35.54 -14.00
C SER A 16 10.66 34.60 -13.62
N LEU A 17 10.14 34.77 -12.42
CA LEU A 17 8.86 34.17 -12.00
C LEU A 17 7.99 35.27 -11.40
N ASP A 18 7.64 36.26 -12.22
CA ASP A 18 6.41 37.02 -12.05
C ASP A 18 6.01 37.70 -13.38
N LYS A 19 5.61 36.87 -14.34
CA LYS A 19 4.88 37.34 -15.52
C LYS A 19 3.59 36.54 -15.57
N GLY A 20 2.46 37.23 -15.48
CA GLY A 20 1.17 36.66 -15.85
C GLY A 20 1.23 36.07 -17.27
N PRO A 21 0.33 35.13 -17.61
CA PRO A 21 0.48 34.31 -18.80
C PRO A 21 0.61 35.18 -20.06
N GLU A 22 1.78 35.07 -20.73
CA GLU A 22 1.98 35.65 -22.05
C GLU A 22 1.02 34.94 -23.04
N ALA A 23 0.37 35.71 -23.89
CA ALA A 23 -0.65 35.22 -24.82
C ALA A 23 -0.03 34.22 -25.82
N GLY A 24 -0.16 32.92 -25.54
CA GLY A 24 0.30 31.85 -26.42
C GLY A 24 0.65 30.52 -25.72
N GLU A 25 0.84 30.49 -24.40
CA GLU A 25 1.09 29.23 -23.70
C GLU A 25 -0.19 28.41 -23.53
N SER A 26 -0.17 27.17 -24.02
CA SER A 26 -1.28 26.23 -23.83
C SER A 26 -1.53 26.03 -22.34
N ARG A 27 -2.76 26.33 -21.90
CA ARG A 27 -3.31 26.09 -20.56
C ARG A 27 -2.93 24.72 -19.99
N ILE A 28 -2.85 23.70 -20.86
CA ILE A 28 -2.54 22.33 -20.47
C ILE A 28 -1.01 22.14 -20.43
N PRO A 29 -0.44 21.79 -19.26
CA PRO A 29 0.98 21.49 -19.11
C PRO A 29 1.47 20.44 -20.13
N PRO A 30 2.70 20.55 -20.68
CA PRO A 30 3.20 19.64 -21.71
C PRO A 30 3.06 18.15 -21.39
N ILE A 31 3.28 17.75 -20.13
CA ILE A 31 3.19 16.36 -19.67
C ILE A 31 1.76 15.79 -19.72
N LEU A 32 0.75 16.67 -19.70
CA LEU A 32 -0.67 16.31 -19.74
C LEU A 32 -1.28 16.41 -21.15
N ARG A 33 -0.53 16.92 -22.15
CA ARG A 33 -1.05 17.08 -23.51
C ARG A 33 -1.34 15.73 -24.16
N GLY A 34 -2.51 15.61 -24.77
CA GLY A 34 -2.98 14.38 -25.41
C GLY A 34 -3.59 13.35 -24.45
N LYS A 35 -3.70 13.68 -23.15
CA LYS A 35 -4.46 12.90 -22.18
C LYS A 35 -5.92 13.37 -22.16
N THR A 36 -6.86 12.44 -22.03
CA THR A 36 -8.28 12.76 -21.87
C THR A 36 -8.64 13.00 -20.40
N TYR A 37 -8.10 12.18 -19.50
CA TYR A 37 -8.24 12.32 -18.06
C TYR A 37 -6.87 12.43 -17.38
N LEU A 38 -6.84 13.09 -16.22
CA LEU A 38 -5.71 13.06 -15.32
C LEU A 38 -5.60 11.66 -14.71
N ASP A 39 -4.38 11.26 -14.37
CA ASP A 39 -4.11 9.95 -13.79
C ASP A 39 -4.48 9.96 -12.29
N PRO A 40 -5.54 9.25 -11.87
CA PRO A 40 -6.04 9.27 -10.50
C PRO A 40 -5.16 8.49 -9.52
N LEU A 41 -4.03 7.92 -9.97
CA LEU A 41 -3.02 7.39 -9.05
C LEU A 41 -2.26 8.53 -8.33
N TYR A 42 -2.21 9.72 -8.92
CA TYR A 42 -1.60 10.91 -8.29
C TYR A 42 -2.62 11.64 -7.42
N ASP A 43 -2.16 12.25 -6.33
CA ASP A 43 -2.99 12.82 -5.27
C ASP A 43 -4.05 13.83 -5.76
N PRO A 44 -3.73 14.84 -6.60
CA PRO A 44 -4.70 15.84 -7.05
C PRO A 44 -5.88 15.21 -7.79
N ALA A 45 -5.58 14.32 -8.76
CA ALA A 45 -6.61 13.60 -9.48
C ALA A 45 -7.32 12.57 -8.60
N PHE A 46 -6.64 11.88 -7.69
CA PHE A 46 -7.27 10.95 -6.74
C PHE A 46 -8.33 11.66 -5.88
N ARG A 47 -7.98 12.81 -5.33
CA ARG A 47 -8.89 13.66 -4.53
C ARG A 47 -10.06 14.15 -5.36
N ALA A 48 -9.81 14.64 -6.58
CA ALA A 48 -10.87 15.08 -7.48
C ALA A 48 -11.79 13.92 -7.92
N PHE A 49 -11.21 12.74 -8.16
CA PHE A 49 -11.95 11.54 -8.57
C PHE A 49 -12.95 11.10 -7.49
N PHE A 50 -12.54 11.13 -6.22
CA PHE A 50 -13.37 10.75 -5.06
C PHE A 50 -14.02 11.94 -4.31
N SER A 51 -14.05 13.15 -4.88
CA SER A 51 -14.61 14.32 -4.19
C SER A 51 -16.14 14.34 -4.07
N ASP A 52 -16.82 13.29 -4.52
CA ASP A 52 -18.27 13.13 -4.45
C ASP A 52 -18.62 12.00 -3.49
N GLU A 53 -19.49 12.29 -2.52
CA GLU A 53 -19.86 11.35 -1.46
C GLU A 53 -20.48 10.06 -2.02
N ALA A 54 -21.34 10.17 -3.04
CA ALA A 54 -22.01 9.01 -3.62
C ALA A 54 -21.04 8.10 -4.37
N ALA A 55 -20.08 8.67 -5.11
CA ALA A 55 -19.02 7.93 -5.77
C ALA A 55 -18.09 7.22 -4.77
N LEU A 56 -17.60 7.93 -3.74
CA LEU A 56 -16.73 7.35 -2.71
C LEU A 56 -17.47 6.25 -1.93
N LYS A 57 -18.72 6.49 -1.57
CA LYS A 57 -19.57 5.50 -0.89
C LYS A 57 -19.74 4.24 -1.74
N ASP A 58 -20.06 4.37 -3.02
CA ASP A 58 -20.26 3.23 -3.91
C ASP A 58 -18.96 2.42 -4.09
N PHE A 59 -17.82 3.10 -4.20
CA PHE A 59 -16.51 2.45 -4.19
C PHE A 59 -16.25 1.68 -2.90
N LEU A 60 -16.50 2.30 -1.73
CA LEU A 60 -16.28 1.66 -0.44
C LEU A 60 -17.25 0.50 -0.19
N ASP A 61 -18.53 0.63 -0.52
CA ASP A 61 -19.48 -0.48 -0.40
C ASP A 61 -19.04 -1.70 -1.20
N ALA A 62 -18.49 -1.48 -2.41
CA ALA A 62 -17.96 -2.53 -3.25
C ALA A 62 -16.68 -3.15 -2.65
N LEU A 63 -15.71 -2.32 -2.26
CA LEU A 63 -14.38 -2.75 -1.82
C LEU A 63 -14.39 -3.46 -0.46
N LEU A 64 -15.24 -2.97 0.45
CA LEU A 64 -15.43 -3.53 1.79
C LEU A 64 -16.25 -4.84 1.77
N ARG A 65 -16.90 -5.16 0.64
CA ARG A 65 -17.76 -6.33 0.44
C ARG A 65 -18.78 -6.53 1.56
N LEU A 66 -19.40 -5.43 1.98
CA LEU A 66 -20.30 -5.42 3.12
C LEU A 66 -21.58 -6.18 2.79
N PRO A 67 -22.07 -7.05 3.69
CA PRO A 67 -23.37 -7.69 3.50
C PRO A 67 -24.48 -6.62 3.47
N PRO A 68 -25.65 -6.90 2.86
CA PRO A 68 -26.70 -5.90 2.65
C PRO A 68 -27.08 -5.08 3.89
N GLY A 69 -27.15 -5.70 5.07
CA GLY A 69 -27.48 -5.02 6.33
C GLY A 69 -26.32 -4.28 7.01
N ARG A 70 -25.12 -4.28 6.42
CA ARG A 70 -23.95 -3.53 6.87
C ARG A 70 -23.41 -2.59 5.80
N ARG A 71 -24.13 -2.37 4.69
CA ARG A 71 -23.73 -1.36 3.72
C ARG A 71 -23.69 0.01 4.37
N ILE A 72 -22.81 0.87 3.87
CA ILE A 72 -22.72 2.24 4.35
C ILE A 72 -24.05 2.92 4.02
N GLU A 73 -24.68 3.57 5.00
CA GLU A 73 -25.86 4.39 4.75
C GLU A 73 -25.44 5.82 4.41
N ARG A 74 -24.59 6.41 5.28
CA ARG A 74 -23.97 7.72 5.12
C ARG A 74 -22.51 7.67 5.55
N LEU A 75 -21.69 8.51 4.92
CA LEU A 75 -20.32 8.74 5.33
C LEU A 75 -19.97 10.23 5.26
N THR A 76 -19.04 10.66 6.09
CA THR A 76 -18.33 11.93 5.94
C THR A 76 -16.87 11.63 5.64
N PHE A 77 -16.18 12.51 4.92
CA PHE A 77 -14.77 12.30 4.60
C PHE A 77 -14.01 13.62 4.48
N THR A 78 -12.71 13.53 4.72
CA THR A 78 -11.76 14.64 4.55
C THR A 78 -10.53 14.13 3.81
N PHE A 79 -9.99 14.97 2.93
CA PHE A 79 -8.73 14.70 2.25
C PHE A 79 -7.56 15.26 3.03
N ALA A 80 -6.41 14.60 2.92
CA ALA A 80 -5.16 15.05 3.52
C ALA A 80 -5.31 15.41 5.01
N ASP A 81 -5.95 14.53 5.78
CA ASP A 81 -6.25 14.76 7.18
C ASP A 81 -5.00 14.53 8.04
N PRO A 82 -4.42 15.57 8.65
CA PRO A 82 -3.20 15.43 9.40
C PRO A 82 -3.45 14.63 10.68
N VAL A 83 -2.43 13.86 11.04
CA VAL A 83 -2.42 13.06 12.24
C VAL A 83 -1.38 13.66 13.19
N GLU A 84 -1.89 14.34 14.22
CA GLU A 84 -1.06 14.96 15.25
C GLU A 84 -0.66 13.93 16.31
N PHE A 85 0.52 13.34 16.16
CA PHE A 85 1.17 12.56 17.21
C PHE A 85 2.56 13.11 17.50
N ARG A 86 3.02 12.96 18.74
CA ARG A 86 4.40 13.26 19.14
C ARG A 86 5.34 12.19 18.57
N ILE A 87 5.64 12.29 17.28
CA ILE A 87 6.74 11.54 16.66
C ILE A 87 8.01 12.38 16.84
N PRO A 88 9.16 11.80 17.24
CA PRO A 88 10.43 12.52 17.28
C PRO A 88 10.86 12.91 15.85
N GLY A 89 10.44 14.07 15.37
CA GLY A 89 10.81 14.59 14.05
C GLY A 89 9.71 15.42 13.39
N PRO A 90 10.02 16.14 12.29
CA PRO A 90 9.07 17.02 11.61
C PRO A 90 8.07 16.27 10.70
N LYS A 91 8.05 14.92 10.70
CA LYS A 91 7.18 14.16 9.81
C LYS A 91 5.76 14.09 10.37
N THR A 92 4.86 14.82 9.70
CA THR A 92 3.42 14.68 9.86
C THR A 92 2.96 13.46 9.08
N VAL A 93 2.18 12.58 9.73
CA VAL A 93 1.41 11.55 9.02
C VAL A 93 0.12 12.20 8.53
N VAL A 94 -0.28 11.89 7.31
CA VAL A 94 -1.45 12.45 6.64
C VAL A 94 -2.21 11.30 6.03
N PHE A 95 -3.51 11.23 6.29
CA PHE A 95 -4.42 10.28 5.65
C PHE A 95 -4.90 10.86 4.32
N ASP A 96 -4.76 10.10 3.23
CA ASP A 96 -5.15 10.56 1.89
C ASP A 96 -6.67 10.82 1.82
N ILE A 97 -7.48 9.82 2.17
CA ILE A 97 -8.93 9.94 2.41
C ILE A 97 -9.25 9.34 3.77
N HIS A 98 -9.60 10.18 4.73
CA HIS A 98 -10.14 9.73 6.01
C HIS A 98 -11.66 9.85 5.99
N ALA A 99 -12.36 8.71 6.14
CA ALA A 99 -13.81 8.65 6.13
C ALA A 99 -14.39 8.06 7.43
N PHE A 100 -15.58 8.53 7.81
CA PHE A 100 -16.32 8.06 8.96
C PHE A 100 -17.75 7.68 8.53
N THR A 101 -18.20 6.48 8.90
CA THR A 101 -19.57 6.03 8.62
C THR A 101 -20.49 6.30 9.80
N GLU A 102 -21.78 6.48 9.52
CA GLU A 102 -22.78 6.70 10.57
C GLU A 102 -22.84 5.58 11.61
N ASP A 103 -22.56 4.33 11.23
CA ASP A 103 -22.53 3.20 12.16
C ASP A 103 -21.19 3.05 12.91
N GLY A 104 -20.33 4.06 12.87
CA GLY A 104 -19.16 4.17 13.75
C GLY A 104 -17.88 3.53 13.22
N ARG A 105 -17.76 3.33 11.89
CA ARG A 105 -16.51 2.84 11.27
C ARG A 105 -15.65 4.01 10.84
N PHE A 106 -14.35 3.87 11.07
CA PHE A 106 -13.33 4.78 10.61
C PHE A 106 -12.55 4.11 9.48
N LEU A 107 -12.34 4.84 8.39
CA LEU A 107 -11.65 4.33 7.21
C LEU A 107 -10.54 5.28 6.81
N ASP A 108 -9.43 4.70 6.42
CA ASP A 108 -8.31 5.41 5.80
C ASP A 108 -8.04 4.76 4.44
N ILE A 109 -8.11 5.50 3.35
CA ILE A 109 -7.89 5.00 1.99
C ILE A 109 -6.63 5.65 1.43
N GLU A 110 -5.56 4.86 1.36
CA GLU A 110 -4.21 5.28 0.97
C GLU A 110 -3.89 4.83 -0.46
N MET A 111 -3.38 5.75 -1.28
CA MET A 111 -2.83 5.44 -2.61
C MET A 111 -1.30 5.38 -2.55
N GLN A 112 -0.72 4.25 -2.94
CA GLN A 112 0.73 4.02 -2.84
C GLN A 112 1.35 3.78 -4.22
N ARG A 113 2.14 4.74 -4.70
CA ARG A 113 2.81 4.68 -6.02
C ARG A 113 4.26 4.17 -6.00
N ALA A 114 4.90 4.16 -4.84
CA ALA A 114 6.25 3.64 -4.67
C ALA A 114 6.32 2.61 -3.55
N LYS A 115 6.95 1.47 -3.87
CA LYS A 115 7.25 0.44 -2.88
C LYS A 115 8.33 0.94 -1.93
N HIS A 116 8.12 0.67 -0.64
CA HIS A 116 9.03 0.99 0.44
C HIS A 116 9.29 -0.27 1.26
N SER A 117 10.52 -0.48 1.73
CA SER A 117 10.94 -1.73 2.40
C SER A 117 10.14 -1.99 3.68
N PHE A 118 9.67 -0.91 4.32
CA PHE A 118 8.85 -0.96 5.54
C PHE A 118 7.36 -0.71 5.28
N LEU A 119 6.82 -1.18 4.14
CA LEU A 119 5.41 -1.01 3.78
C LEU A 119 4.47 -1.56 4.86
N VAL A 120 4.69 -2.79 5.32
CA VAL A 120 3.83 -3.41 6.34
C VAL A 120 3.90 -2.64 7.66
N ASP A 121 5.08 -2.18 8.07
CA ASP A 121 5.20 -1.34 9.27
C ASP A 121 4.47 0.00 9.12
N ARG A 122 4.51 0.61 7.92
CA ARG A 122 3.71 1.80 7.60
C ARG A 122 2.22 1.50 7.75
N MET A 123 1.75 0.39 7.18
CA MET A 123 0.35 -0.03 7.29
C MET A 123 -0.08 -0.18 8.76
N LEU A 124 0.73 -0.88 9.56
CA LEU A 124 0.48 -1.06 11.00
C LEU A 124 0.45 0.27 11.76
N LEU A 125 1.38 1.18 11.46
CA LEU A 125 1.48 2.48 12.11
C LEU A 125 0.26 3.38 11.79
N TYR A 126 -0.13 3.45 10.51
CA TYR A 126 -1.28 4.22 10.06
C TYR A 126 -2.58 3.67 10.65
N SER A 127 -2.74 2.35 10.69
CA SER A 127 -3.90 1.72 11.33
C SER A 127 -3.96 2.00 12.83
N ALA A 128 -2.82 2.01 13.53
CA ALA A 128 -2.78 2.40 14.94
C ALA A 128 -3.22 3.86 15.15
N PHE A 129 -2.79 4.77 14.27
CA PHE A 129 -3.22 6.16 14.30
C PHE A 129 -4.71 6.32 14.00
N LEU A 130 -5.23 5.61 12.99
CA LEU A 130 -6.65 5.59 12.66
C LEU A 130 -7.47 5.10 13.85
N ALA A 131 -7.03 4.02 14.50
CA ALA A 131 -7.69 3.44 15.65
C ALA A 131 -7.72 4.40 16.86
N ILE A 132 -6.61 5.11 17.13
CA ILE A 132 -6.56 6.12 18.21
C ILE A 132 -7.46 7.30 17.88
N LYS A 133 -7.39 7.83 16.65
CA LYS A 133 -8.24 8.95 16.21
C LYS A 133 -9.72 8.58 16.30
N GLY A 134 -10.08 7.39 15.84
CA GLY A 134 -11.43 6.86 15.95
C GLY A 134 -11.87 6.68 17.40
N LYS A 135 -11.00 6.19 18.29
CA LYS A 135 -11.30 6.06 19.72
C LYS A 135 -11.58 7.43 20.36
N GLN A 136 -10.76 8.44 20.05
CA GLN A 136 -10.97 9.81 20.54
C GLN A 136 -12.29 10.41 20.05
N ALA A 137 -12.62 10.22 18.78
CA ALA A 137 -13.88 10.68 18.20
C ALA A 137 -15.08 9.95 18.82
N MET A 138 -15.00 8.61 18.96
CA MET A 138 -16.03 7.80 19.62
C MET A 138 -16.25 8.24 21.07
N GLU A 139 -15.19 8.50 21.84
CA GLU A 139 -15.31 8.94 23.24
C GLU A 139 -15.86 10.36 23.38
N SER A 140 -15.62 11.22 22.40
CA SER A 140 -16.11 12.60 22.34
C SER A 140 -17.52 12.72 21.75
N SER A 141 -18.10 11.62 21.27
CA SER A 141 -19.44 11.58 20.67
C SER A 141 -20.54 11.91 21.70
N PRO A 142 -21.66 12.52 21.29
CA PRO A 142 -22.82 12.73 22.17
C PRO A 142 -23.29 11.44 22.85
N GLU A 143 -23.28 10.32 22.13
CA GLU A 143 -23.66 9.00 22.61
C GLU A 143 -22.77 8.57 23.78
N SER A 144 -21.44 8.65 23.63
CA SER A 144 -20.47 8.32 24.68
C SER A 144 -20.58 9.26 25.89
N LEU A 145 -20.72 10.57 25.64
CA LEU A 145 -20.83 11.58 26.69
C LEU A 145 -22.14 11.46 27.49
N SER A 146 -23.19 10.91 26.90
CA SER A 146 -24.48 10.67 27.56
C SER A 146 -24.47 9.49 28.55
N LEU A 147 -23.49 8.60 28.46
CA LEU A 147 -23.39 7.42 29.32
C LEU A 147 -23.09 7.80 30.78
N GLU A 148 -23.44 6.92 31.72
CA GLU A 148 -23.00 7.05 33.10
C GLU A 148 -21.48 6.86 33.21
N ARG A 149 -20.86 7.50 34.21
CA ARG A 149 -19.39 7.42 34.38
C ARG A 149 -18.90 5.98 34.55
N SER A 150 -19.62 5.15 35.30
CA SER A 150 -19.29 3.74 35.51
C SER A 150 -19.32 2.93 34.22
N GLU A 151 -20.25 3.23 33.31
CA GLU A 151 -20.32 2.58 32.00
C GLU A 151 -19.16 3.02 31.11
N ARG A 152 -18.82 4.31 31.07
CA ARG A 152 -17.62 4.78 30.36
C ARG A 152 -16.34 4.11 30.87
N ASP A 153 -16.20 3.97 32.19
CA ASP A 153 -15.05 3.30 32.80
C ASP A 153 -14.99 1.81 32.42
N PHE A 154 -16.13 1.12 32.35
CA PHE A 154 -16.22 -0.26 31.87
C PHE A 154 -15.85 -0.38 30.38
N ARG A 155 -16.30 0.56 29.55
CA ARG A 155 -16.07 0.60 28.10
C ARG A 155 -14.75 1.25 27.69
N ARG A 156 -13.86 1.55 28.64
CA ARG A 156 -12.58 2.24 28.41
C ARG A 156 -11.75 1.63 27.29
N TYR A 157 -11.70 0.30 27.18
CA TYR A 157 -10.93 -0.41 26.15
C TYR A 157 -11.73 -0.80 24.92
N GLU A 158 -13.00 -0.40 24.84
CA GLU A 158 -13.77 -0.57 23.63
C GLU A 158 -13.19 0.30 22.52
N MET A 159 -12.89 -0.32 21.38
CA MET A 159 -12.39 0.35 20.18
C MET A 159 -13.51 0.49 19.14
N PRO A 160 -13.48 1.52 18.27
CA PRO A 160 -14.32 1.52 17.07
C PRO A 160 -13.83 0.48 16.06
N GLU A 161 -14.59 0.28 14.99
CA GLU A 161 -14.07 -0.39 13.79
C GLU A 161 -13.18 0.59 13.01
N ALA A 162 -11.95 0.18 12.71
CA ALA A 162 -10.99 0.92 11.90
C ALA A 162 -10.51 0.02 10.74
N ILE A 163 -10.74 0.49 9.52
CA ILE A 163 -10.46 -0.25 8.28
C ILE A 163 -9.47 0.55 7.44
N SER A 164 -8.26 0.03 7.29
CA SER A 164 -7.23 0.66 6.47
C SER A 164 -7.23 0.04 5.07
N VAL A 165 -7.48 0.84 4.05
CA VAL A 165 -7.48 0.45 2.64
C VAL A 165 -6.18 0.93 1.99
N TRP A 166 -5.48 0.03 1.32
CA TRP A 166 -4.19 0.31 0.69
C TRP A 166 -4.22 -0.05 -0.79
N LEU A 167 -4.29 0.96 -1.65
CA LEU A 167 -4.25 0.81 -3.10
C LEU A 167 -2.80 0.92 -3.57
N CYS A 168 -2.16 -0.21 -3.86
CA CYS A 168 -0.75 -0.26 -4.20
C CYS A 168 -0.55 -0.37 -5.71
N ASN A 169 0.10 0.61 -6.32
CA ASN A 169 0.58 0.56 -7.70
C ASN A 169 1.94 -0.17 -7.81
N PHE A 170 2.06 -1.28 -7.10
CA PHE A 170 3.19 -2.21 -7.05
C PHE A 170 2.77 -3.46 -6.29
N HIS A 171 3.51 -4.56 -6.43
CA HIS A 171 3.27 -5.79 -5.67
C HIS A 171 3.56 -5.58 -4.17
N PRO A 172 2.56 -5.61 -3.26
CA PRO A 172 2.70 -5.17 -1.87
C PRO A 172 3.73 -6.01 -1.09
N VAL A 173 3.56 -7.33 -1.11
CA VAL A 173 4.38 -8.30 -0.38
C VAL A 173 4.69 -9.50 -1.27
N GLU A 174 5.75 -10.24 -0.93
CA GLU A 174 6.04 -11.51 -1.61
C GLU A 174 4.93 -12.53 -1.32
N GLY A 175 4.53 -13.30 -2.34
CA GLY A 175 3.47 -14.29 -2.20
C GLY A 175 2.05 -13.73 -2.14
N PHE A 176 1.85 -12.45 -2.50
CA PHE A 176 0.51 -11.87 -2.63
C PHE A 176 -0.23 -12.53 -3.80
N GLU A 177 -1.30 -13.28 -3.50
CA GLU A 177 -2.10 -14.00 -4.50
C GLU A 177 -3.32 -13.17 -4.94
N GLY A 178 -3.51 -13.03 -6.26
CA GLY A 178 -4.58 -12.22 -6.83
C GLY A 178 -4.31 -10.71 -6.73
N TYR A 179 -5.37 -9.90 -6.91
CA TYR A 179 -5.27 -8.44 -6.90
C TYR A 179 -5.74 -7.81 -5.59
N ARG A 180 -6.36 -8.59 -4.68
CA ARG A 180 -6.95 -8.10 -3.43
C ARG A 180 -6.79 -9.13 -2.33
N ASP A 181 -6.44 -8.67 -1.14
CA ASP A 181 -6.43 -9.45 0.08
C ASP A 181 -7.03 -8.65 1.26
N GLU A 182 -7.47 -9.37 2.31
CA GLU A 182 -7.95 -8.80 3.55
C GLU A 182 -7.15 -9.36 4.73
N TRP A 183 -6.46 -8.48 5.46
CA TRP A 183 -5.62 -8.87 6.59
C TRP A 183 -6.29 -8.50 7.91
N SER A 184 -6.10 -9.35 8.92
CA SER A 184 -6.69 -9.22 10.25
C SER A 184 -5.86 -9.95 11.29
N LEU A 185 -6.14 -9.73 12.59
CA LEU A 185 -5.47 -10.43 13.67
C LEU A 185 -6.04 -11.84 13.86
N TYR A 186 -5.18 -12.87 13.77
CA TYR A 186 -5.57 -14.28 13.97
C TYR A 186 -4.83 -14.92 15.15
N SER A 187 -5.45 -15.93 15.75
CA SER A 187 -4.78 -16.79 16.73
C SER A 187 -3.95 -17.85 16.01
N GLY A 188 -2.65 -17.93 16.30
CA GLY A 188 -1.76 -18.96 15.73
C GLY A 188 -2.28 -20.39 15.94
N ASN A 189 -2.73 -20.71 17.16
CA ASN A 189 -3.32 -22.02 17.45
C ASN A 189 -4.61 -22.29 16.64
N ALA A 190 -5.40 -21.26 16.34
CA ALA A 190 -6.60 -21.42 15.50
C ALA A 190 -6.23 -21.68 14.04
N LEU A 191 -5.19 -21.00 13.53
CA LEU A 191 -4.64 -21.25 12.21
C LEU A 191 -4.07 -22.66 12.08
N GLU A 192 -3.23 -23.09 13.03
CA GLU A 192 -2.65 -24.45 13.03
C GLU A 192 -3.74 -25.53 13.03
N ARG A 193 -4.79 -25.36 13.85
CA ARG A 193 -5.94 -26.26 13.85
C ARG A 193 -6.66 -26.25 12.50
N ALA A 194 -6.85 -25.08 11.89
CA ALA A 194 -7.51 -24.99 10.59
C ALA A 194 -6.69 -25.66 9.47
N PHE A 195 -5.37 -25.48 9.48
CA PHE A 195 -4.47 -26.09 8.50
C PHE A 195 -4.38 -27.61 8.66
N SER A 196 -4.37 -28.10 9.90
CA SER A 196 -4.27 -29.52 10.25
C SER A 196 -5.61 -30.26 10.21
N ALA A 197 -6.74 -29.53 10.16
CA ALA A 197 -8.06 -30.14 10.11
C ALA A 197 -8.25 -30.94 8.82
N ALA A 198 -8.90 -32.09 8.95
CA ALA A 198 -9.38 -32.84 7.80
C ALA A 198 -10.36 -31.98 6.99
N ILE A 199 -10.31 -32.16 5.67
CA ILE A 199 -11.26 -31.54 4.74
C ILE A 199 -12.66 -32.09 5.10
N SER A 200 -13.64 -31.20 5.26
CA SER A 200 -15.02 -31.61 5.53
C SER A 200 -15.63 -32.35 4.33
N PRO A 201 -16.74 -33.10 4.51
CA PRO A 201 -17.35 -33.89 3.44
C PRO A 201 -17.75 -33.10 2.19
N ASP A 202 -17.92 -31.78 2.31
CA ASP A 202 -18.19 -30.83 1.22
C ASP A 202 -16.93 -30.28 0.54
N GLY A 203 -15.75 -30.83 0.85
CA GLY A 203 -14.48 -30.47 0.20
C GLY A 203 -13.82 -29.21 0.74
N LYS A 204 -14.29 -28.64 1.85
CA LYS A 204 -13.77 -27.38 2.40
C LYS A 204 -12.86 -27.60 3.60
N LYS A 205 -11.83 -26.77 3.75
CA LYS A 205 -11.14 -26.64 5.05
C LYS A 205 -11.90 -25.65 5.93
N PRO A 206 -11.87 -25.82 7.26
CA PRO A 206 -12.39 -24.80 8.16
C PRO A 206 -11.66 -23.48 7.93
N VAL A 207 -12.42 -22.41 7.78
CA VAL A 207 -11.87 -21.05 7.60
C VAL A 207 -11.62 -20.45 8.98
N PRO A 208 -10.37 -20.08 9.31
CA PRO A 208 -10.06 -19.44 10.58
C PRO A 208 -10.76 -18.08 10.67
N ARG A 209 -11.28 -17.75 11.86
CA ARG A 209 -11.87 -16.43 12.14
C ARG A 209 -10.86 -15.52 12.82
N PRO A 210 -10.89 -14.21 12.55
CA PRO A 210 -10.05 -13.27 13.25
C PRO A 210 -10.45 -13.19 14.73
N VAL A 211 -9.48 -12.82 15.57
CA VAL A 211 -9.68 -12.59 17.01
C VAL A 211 -10.57 -11.37 17.25
N SER A 212 -10.54 -10.40 16.33
CA SER A 212 -11.39 -9.22 16.33
C SER A 212 -11.64 -8.77 14.89
N GLU A 213 -12.86 -8.30 14.60
CA GLU A 213 -13.23 -7.70 13.31
C GLU A 213 -13.04 -6.17 13.30
N LYS A 214 -12.55 -5.60 14.41
CA LYS A 214 -12.44 -4.14 14.59
C LYS A 214 -11.24 -3.50 13.91
N LEU A 215 -10.18 -4.25 13.64
CA LEU A 215 -9.00 -3.77 12.91
C LEU A 215 -8.78 -4.64 11.69
N ARG A 216 -8.97 -4.06 10.51
CA ARG A 216 -8.88 -4.76 9.23
C ARG A 216 -8.09 -3.95 8.23
N TYR A 217 -7.40 -4.65 7.35
CA TYR A 217 -6.67 -4.06 6.24
C TYR A 217 -7.22 -4.64 4.95
N ILE A 218 -7.52 -3.79 3.98
CA ILE A 218 -7.84 -4.23 2.62
C ILE A 218 -6.69 -3.76 1.75
N VAL A 219 -5.93 -4.70 1.21
CA VAL A 219 -4.76 -4.42 0.39
C VAL A 219 -5.10 -4.78 -1.04
N VAL A 220 -4.87 -3.85 -1.95
CA VAL A 220 -5.10 -4.03 -3.39
C VAL A 220 -3.79 -3.89 -4.12
N ASP A 221 -3.42 -4.92 -4.88
CA ASP A 221 -2.32 -4.95 -5.84
C ASP A 221 -2.89 -4.54 -7.21
N LEU A 222 -2.77 -3.25 -7.54
CA LEU A 222 -3.28 -2.69 -8.79
C LEU A 222 -2.62 -3.34 -10.03
N PRO A 223 -1.30 -3.62 -10.05
CA PRO A 223 -0.67 -4.36 -11.15
C PRO A 223 -1.26 -5.76 -11.41
N ASN A 224 -1.72 -6.47 -10.37
CA ASN A 224 -2.38 -7.77 -10.53
C ASN A 224 -3.85 -7.67 -10.96
N PHE A 225 -4.44 -6.47 -10.98
CA PHE A 225 -5.77 -6.24 -11.53
C PHE A 225 -5.69 -6.17 -13.07
N VAL A 226 -6.00 -7.28 -13.74
CA VAL A 226 -5.87 -7.43 -15.20
C VAL A 226 -7.20 -7.57 -15.95
N LYS A 227 -8.33 -7.34 -15.27
CA LYS A 227 -9.66 -7.47 -15.88
C LYS A 227 -9.89 -6.40 -16.94
N GLU A 228 -10.46 -6.81 -18.07
CA GLU A 228 -10.78 -5.92 -19.17
C GLU A 228 -12.20 -5.37 -19.08
N ARG A 229 -12.46 -4.30 -19.85
CA ARG A 229 -13.78 -3.63 -19.91
C ARG A 229 -14.97 -4.57 -20.10
N GLY A 230 -14.82 -5.62 -20.91
CA GLY A 230 -15.88 -6.58 -21.21
C GLY A 230 -16.31 -7.42 -20.00
N GLU A 231 -15.45 -7.54 -19.00
CA GLU A 231 -15.64 -8.36 -17.80
C GLU A 231 -16.33 -7.57 -16.67
N LEU A 232 -16.54 -6.26 -16.84
CA LEU A 232 -17.02 -5.35 -15.79
C LEU A 232 -18.56 -5.26 -15.73
N SER A 233 -19.27 -6.29 -16.19
CA SER A 233 -20.73 -6.26 -16.33
C SER A 233 -21.45 -6.81 -15.10
N GLY A 234 -22.30 -5.98 -14.47
CA GLY A 234 -23.23 -6.40 -13.42
C GLY A 234 -23.00 -5.74 -12.05
N PRO A 235 -23.84 -6.03 -11.05
CA PRO A 235 -23.69 -5.48 -9.70
C PRO A 235 -22.53 -6.10 -8.90
N GLU A 236 -22.04 -7.28 -9.29
CA GLU A 236 -20.89 -7.93 -8.64
C GLU A 236 -19.53 -7.38 -9.13
N SER A 237 -19.52 -6.60 -10.21
CA SER A 237 -18.32 -5.99 -10.79
C SER A 237 -18.09 -4.55 -10.36
N ARG A 238 -18.79 -4.02 -9.34
CA ARG A 238 -18.59 -2.63 -8.87
C ARG A 238 -17.17 -2.37 -8.40
N GLU A 239 -16.58 -3.32 -7.67
CA GLU A 239 -15.18 -3.24 -7.22
C GLU A 239 -14.27 -3.17 -8.46
N ASP A 240 -14.49 -4.07 -9.42
CA ASP A 240 -13.72 -4.12 -10.66
C ASP A 240 -13.86 -2.86 -11.52
N LEU A 241 -15.06 -2.27 -11.58
CA LEU A 241 -15.32 -1.02 -12.31
C LEU A 241 -14.45 0.12 -11.75
N TRP A 242 -14.44 0.32 -10.44
CA TRP A 242 -13.66 1.36 -9.81
C TRP A 242 -12.15 1.12 -9.94
N LEU A 243 -11.70 -0.13 -9.75
CA LEU A 243 -10.29 -0.49 -9.94
C LEU A 243 -9.85 -0.31 -11.40
N TYR A 244 -10.71 -0.64 -12.37
CA TYR A 244 -10.45 -0.40 -13.78
C TYR A 244 -10.33 1.08 -14.10
N LEU A 245 -11.22 1.92 -13.56
CA LEU A 245 -11.15 3.37 -13.75
C LEU A 245 -9.86 3.96 -13.15
N LEU A 246 -9.51 3.54 -11.94
CA LEU A 246 -8.28 3.99 -11.26
C LEU A 246 -7.02 3.64 -12.06
N THR A 247 -6.97 2.46 -12.66
CA THR A 247 -5.79 1.96 -13.38
C THR A 247 -5.69 2.47 -14.82
N HIS A 248 -6.82 2.73 -15.50
CA HIS A 248 -6.82 3.02 -16.94
C HIS A 248 -7.19 4.48 -17.30
N ALA A 249 -7.74 5.27 -16.38
CA ALA A 249 -8.16 6.65 -16.70
C ALA A 249 -6.99 7.53 -17.16
N GLY A 250 -5.81 7.36 -16.55
CA GLY A 250 -4.60 8.11 -16.87
C GLY A 250 -3.92 7.74 -18.19
N GLU A 251 -4.38 6.70 -18.90
CA GLU A 251 -3.77 6.24 -20.15
C GLU A 251 -4.14 7.11 -21.37
N ARG A 252 -3.40 6.98 -22.48
CA ARG A 252 -3.63 7.81 -23.70
C ARG A 252 -4.92 7.43 -24.44
N ASP A 253 -5.21 6.14 -24.58
CA ASP A 253 -6.44 5.61 -25.18
C ASP A 253 -7.46 5.27 -24.08
N CYS A 254 -7.80 6.30 -23.31
CA CYS A 254 -8.46 6.18 -22.02
C CYS A 254 -9.85 5.52 -22.06
N VAL A 255 -10.35 5.25 -20.86
CA VAL A 255 -11.66 4.66 -20.57
C VAL A 255 -12.81 5.35 -21.30
N ARG A 256 -13.63 4.55 -21.98
CA ARG A 256 -14.92 4.98 -22.53
C ARG A 256 -15.99 4.94 -21.45
N ASP A 257 -16.97 5.82 -21.58
CA ASP A 257 -18.13 5.87 -20.70
C ASP A 257 -18.81 4.49 -20.57
N PHE A 258 -19.07 4.08 -19.33
CA PHE A 258 -19.76 2.84 -18.98
C PHE A 258 -21.28 3.02 -18.91
N GLY A 259 -21.79 4.25 -19.05
CA GLY A 259 -23.20 4.56 -18.83
C GLY A 259 -23.61 4.49 -17.36
N ASP A 260 -22.63 4.44 -16.46
CA ASP A 260 -22.84 4.48 -15.01
C ASP A 260 -22.67 5.93 -14.51
N PRO A 261 -23.72 6.57 -13.97
CA PRO A 261 -23.67 7.99 -13.62
C PRO A 261 -22.57 8.36 -12.62
N LEU A 262 -22.24 7.47 -11.66
CA LEU A 262 -21.21 7.73 -10.66
C LEU A 262 -19.82 7.64 -11.28
N ALA A 263 -19.56 6.62 -12.09
CA ALA A 263 -18.32 6.48 -12.84
C ALA A 263 -18.11 7.63 -13.84
N SER A 264 -19.12 7.99 -14.62
CA SER A 264 -19.04 9.12 -15.56
C SER A 264 -18.78 10.44 -14.83
N GLY A 265 -19.43 10.64 -13.68
CA GLY A 265 -19.20 11.80 -12.82
C GLY A 265 -17.77 11.86 -12.27
N ALA A 266 -17.22 10.73 -11.83
CA ALA A 266 -15.84 10.64 -11.35
C ALA A 266 -14.82 10.95 -12.45
N LEU A 267 -15.01 10.39 -13.64
CA LEU A 267 -14.19 10.70 -14.82
C LEU A 267 -14.28 12.17 -15.22
N GLU A 268 -15.47 12.78 -15.16
CA GLU A 268 -15.63 14.20 -15.52
C GLU A 268 -14.83 15.12 -14.60
N ARG A 269 -14.76 14.81 -13.29
CA ARG A 269 -13.99 15.61 -12.32
C ARG A 269 -12.48 15.62 -12.60
N ILE A 270 -11.97 14.62 -13.32
CA ILE A 270 -10.55 14.51 -13.70
C ILE A 270 -10.32 14.71 -15.20
N ARG A 271 -11.32 15.18 -15.97
CA ARG A 271 -11.16 15.40 -17.41
C ARG A 271 -10.23 16.57 -17.68
N VAL A 272 -9.16 16.35 -18.44
CA VAL A 272 -8.13 17.38 -18.73
C VAL A 272 -8.71 18.61 -19.42
N GLY A 273 -9.68 18.41 -20.33
CA GLY A 273 -10.30 19.50 -21.09
C GLY A 273 -11.15 20.46 -20.24
N SER A 274 -11.76 19.98 -19.16
CA SER A 274 -12.66 20.74 -18.28
C SER A 274 -12.08 21.02 -16.89
N ALA A 275 -11.00 20.34 -16.49
CA ALA A 275 -10.30 20.53 -15.23
C ALA A 275 -9.86 21.98 -15.00
N GLN A 276 -9.83 22.43 -13.75
CA GLN A 276 -9.32 23.74 -13.36
C GLN A 276 -7.79 23.82 -13.53
N ASP A 277 -7.27 25.03 -13.78
CA ASP A 277 -5.84 25.26 -14.01
C ASP A 277 -4.98 24.84 -12.81
N GLU A 278 -5.49 25.05 -11.60
CA GLU A 278 -4.80 24.67 -10.37
C GLU A 278 -4.63 23.15 -10.31
N LEU A 279 -5.69 22.39 -10.55
CA LEU A 279 -5.64 20.92 -10.60
C LEU A 279 -4.64 20.42 -11.66
N LEU A 280 -4.61 21.03 -12.85
CA LEU A 280 -3.65 20.67 -13.90
C LEU A 280 -2.19 20.95 -13.47
N LYS A 281 -1.94 22.09 -12.80
CA LYS A 281 -0.61 22.46 -12.31
C LYS A 281 -0.16 21.56 -11.18
N GLU A 282 -1.02 21.31 -10.20
CA GLU A 282 -0.75 20.40 -9.09
C GLU A 282 -0.44 19.00 -9.59
N GLN A 283 -1.28 18.45 -10.48
CA GLN A 283 -1.04 17.15 -11.11
C GLN A 283 0.32 17.12 -11.81
N ALA A 284 0.61 18.09 -12.68
CA ALA A 284 1.86 18.13 -13.43
C ALA A 284 3.08 18.26 -12.51
N LYS A 285 2.96 19.01 -11.41
CA LYS A 285 4.01 19.14 -10.40
C LYS A 285 4.28 17.81 -9.72
N GLU A 286 3.24 17.08 -9.33
CA GLU A 286 3.39 15.81 -8.62
C GLU A 286 4.04 14.72 -9.49
N MET A 287 3.69 14.68 -10.78
CA MET A 287 4.30 13.79 -11.77
C MET A 287 5.81 13.95 -11.94
N VAL A 288 6.39 15.04 -11.45
CA VAL A 288 7.81 15.41 -11.59
C VAL A 288 8.51 15.43 -10.22
N THR A 289 7.86 14.95 -9.15
CA THR A 289 8.43 15.00 -7.80
C THR A 289 9.63 14.07 -7.63
N GLN A 290 10.64 14.58 -6.91
CA GLN A 290 11.84 13.83 -6.55
C GLN A 290 11.57 12.82 -5.41
N ASP A 291 10.54 13.06 -4.59
CA ASP A 291 10.26 12.25 -3.39
C ASP A 291 9.99 10.77 -3.72
N GLU A 292 9.21 10.49 -4.77
CA GLU A 292 8.94 9.11 -5.20
C GLU A 292 10.22 8.43 -5.75
N ILE A 293 11.05 9.18 -6.46
CA ILE A 293 12.35 8.71 -6.96
C ILE A 293 13.27 8.39 -5.78
N ASP A 294 13.33 9.27 -4.78
CA ASP A 294 14.16 9.10 -3.59
C ASP A 294 13.71 7.90 -2.76
N VAL A 295 12.40 7.68 -2.62
CA VAL A 295 11.83 6.48 -1.97
C VAL A 295 12.28 5.22 -2.71
N ARG A 296 12.16 5.19 -4.05
CA ARG A 296 12.60 4.03 -4.86
C ARG A 296 14.10 3.79 -4.77
N ILE A 297 14.91 4.84 -4.77
CA ILE A 297 16.37 4.73 -4.62
C ILE A 297 16.72 4.21 -3.22
N ALA A 298 16.14 4.79 -2.16
CA ALA A 298 16.40 4.38 -0.79
C ALA A 298 16.02 2.91 -0.55
N ASP A 299 14.86 2.50 -1.05
CA ASP A 299 14.39 1.12 -1.02
C ASP A 299 15.33 0.18 -1.79
N GLY A 300 15.79 0.57 -2.99
CA GLY A 300 16.76 -0.19 -3.77
C GLY A 300 18.11 -0.37 -3.04
N VAL A 301 18.60 0.69 -2.39
CA VAL A 301 19.84 0.63 -1.59
C VAL A 301 19.69 -0.28 -0.37
N LEU A 302 18.54 -0.24 0.31
CA LEU A 302 18.26 -1.11 1.45
C LEU A 302 18.20 -2.57 1.05
N ARG A 303 17.43 -2.90 0.01
CA ARG A 303 17.33 -4.27 -0.52
C ARG A 303 18.68 -4.81 -0.95
N GLY A 304 19.45 -4.03 -1.72
CA GLY A 304 20.79 -4.45 -2.15
C GLY A 304 21.76 -4.70 -0.98
N ARG A 305 21.63 -3.97 0.14
CA ARG A 305 22.40 -4.24 1.36
C ARG A 305 21.96 -5.51 2.08
N GLU A 306 20.65 -5.75 2.15
CA GLU A 306 20.11 -6.95 2.79
C GLU A 306 20.45 -8.22 2.00
N GLU A 307 20.26 -8.18 0.68
CA GLU A 307 20.65 -9.24 -0.25
C GLU A 307 22.15 -9.52 -0.15
N GLY A 308 22.99 -8.50 -0.27
CA GLY A 308 24.45 -8.66 -0.15
C GLY A 308 24.90 -9.18 1.22
N ARG A 309 24.19 -8.82 2.30
CA ARG A 309 24.45 -9.39 3.63
C ARG A 309 24.02 -10.85 3.71
N ALA A 310 22.86 -11.20 3.17
CA ALA A 310 22.35 -12.57 3.17
C ALA A 310 23.26 -13.48 2.32
N GLU A 311 23.66 -13.03 1.14
CA GLU A 311 24.62 -13.71 0.27
C GLU A 311 25.97 -13.87 0.97
N GLY A 312 26.53 -12.80 1.55
CA GLY A 312 27.81 -12.88 2.27
C GLY A 312 27.78 -13.82 3.48
N VAL A 313 26.66 -13.89 4.21
CA VAL A 313 26.46 -14.86 5.31
C VAL A 313 26.38 -16.28 4.76
N ALA A 314 25.65 -16.51 3.66
CA ALA A 314 25.53 -17.81 3.02
C ALA A 314 26.87 -18.30 2.45
N GLU A 315 27.59 -17.45 1.72
CA GLU A 315 28.92 -17.71 1.18
C GLU A 315 29.94 -17.96 2.30
N GLY A 316 29.95 -17.14 3.35
CA GLY A 316 30.82 -17.32 4.51
C GLY A 316 30.55 -18.63 5.25
N SER A 317 29.27 -18.99 5.43
CA SER A 317 28.87 -20.28 6.01
C SER A 317 29.34 -21.45 5.15
N LEU A 318 29.19 -21.36 3.82
CA LEU A 318 29.64 -22.39 2.90
C LEU A 318 31.17 -22.51 2.87
N SER A 319 31.90 -21.39 2.87
CA SER A 319 33.37 -21.37 2.93
C SER A 319 33.88 -22.02 4.21
N ALA A 320 33.32 -21.66 5.37
CA ALA A 320 33.70 -22.26 6.66
C ALA A 320 33.43 -23.77 6.68
N LYS A 321 32.29 -24.23 6.14
CA LYS A 321 31.99 -25.67 5.99
C LYS A 321 33.04 -26.37 5.12
N ARG A 322 33.45 -25.75 4.01
CA ARG A 322 34.47 -26.30 3.09
C ARG A 322 35.85 -26.36 3.73
N GLU A 323 36.26 -25.35 4.50
CA GLU A 323 37.53 -25.34 5.22
C GLU A 323 37.60 -26.45 6.27
N ILE A 324 36.55 -26.61 7.08
CA ILE A 324 36.45 -27.67 8.09
C ILE A 324 36.46 -29.05 7.42
N ALA A 325 35.67 -29.23 6.34
CA ALA A 325 35.65 -30.48 5.57
C ALA A 325 37.04 -30.81 5.01
N THR A 326 37.77 -29.82 4.49
CA THR A 326 39.13 -29.98 3.96
C THR A 326 40.12 -30.40 5.05
N ALA A 327 40.05 -29.80 6.24
CA ALA A 327 40.88 -30.19 7.38
C ALA A 327 40.59 -31.63 7.83
N MET A 328 39.32 -32.01 7.93
CA MET A 328 38.90 -33.38 8.29
C MET A 328 39.37 -34.43 7.28
N LEU A 329 39.34 -34.09 5.97
CA LEU A 329 39.87 -34.96 4.91
C LEU A 329 41.39 -35.11 5.00
N ARG A 330 42.15 -34.03 5.26
CA ARG A 330 43.62 -34.08 5.42
C ARG A 330 44.06 -34.96 6.59
N GLU A 331 43.36 -34.85 7.71
CA GLU A 331 43.66 -35.58 8.94
C GLU A 331 43.01 -36.97 8.98
N ASN A 332 42.24 -37.33 7.94
CA ASN A 332 41.53 -38.59 7.81
C ASN A 332 40.63 -38.93 9.03
N LEU A 333 39.99 -37.88 9.59
CA LEU A 333 39.21 -37.97 10.83
C LEU A 333 37.82 -38.59 10.64
N LEU A 334 37.23 -38.43 9.45
CA LEU A 334 35.89 -38.90 9.09
C LEU A 334 35.87 -39.38 7.64
N THR A 335 34.92 -40.26 7.30
CA THR A 335 34.68 -40.65 5.91
C THR A 335 34.01 -39.56 5.10
N GLU A 336 34.17 -39.57 3.78
CA GLU A 336 33.55 -38.59 2.86
C GLU A 336 32.02 -38.50 3.02
N ALA A 337 31.36 -39.65 3.24
CA ALA A 337 29.92 -39.72 3.45
C ALA A 337 29.49 -39.10 4.79
N GLU A 338 30.30 -39.25 5.84
CA GLU A 338 30.06 -38.61 7.14
C GLU A 338 30.24 -37.09 7.06
N ILE A 339 31.29 -36.61 6.39
CA ILE A 339 31.53 -35.17 6.19
C ILE A 339 30.39 -34.55 5.39
N ALA A 340 29.98 -35.16 4.27
CA ALA A 340 28.84 -34.71 3.47
C ALA A 340 27.57 -34.58 4.33
N ARG A 341 27.26 -35.62 5.11
CA ARG A 341 26.08 -35.64 5.99
C ARG A 341 26.13 -34.61 7.12
N HIS A 342 27.25 -34.48 7.82
CA HIS A 342 27.35 -33.62 9.00
C HIS A 342 27.35 -32.12 8.65
N PHE A 343 27.87 -31.76 7.48
CA PHE A 343 28.01 -30.35 7.07
C PHE A 343 26.98 -29.94 6.01
N GLY A 344 26.18 -30.88 5.52
CA GLY A 344 25.18 -30.65 4.48
C GLY A 344 25.82 -30.25 3.15
N LEU A 345 26.96 -30.88 2.82
CA LEU A 345 27.65 -30.72 1.54
C LEU A 345 27.31 -31.92 0.65
N SER A 346 27.29 -31.73 -0.66
CA SER A 346 27.11 -32.84 -1.59
C SER A 346 28.38 -33.71 -1.66
N LEU A 347 28.21 -35.00 -1.96
CA LEU A 347 29.37 -35.91 -2.15
C LEU A 347 30.29 -35.41 -3.28
N ALA A 348 29.74 -34.80 -4.33
CA ALA A 348 30.51 -34.20 -5.41
C ALA A 348 31.39 -33.04 -4.93
N GLU A 349 30.90 -32.21 -4.01
CA GLU A 349 31.69 -31.14 -3.39
C GLU A 349 32.82 -31.71 -2.51
N ILE A 350 32.56 -32.77 -1.75
CA ILE A 350 33.59 -33.44 -0.95
C ILE A 350 34.67 -34.05 -1.84
N GLU A 351 34.28 -34.71 -2.93
CA GLU A 351 35.22 -35.28 -3.90
C GLU A 351 36.06 -34.17 -4.57
N ALA A 352 35.44 -33.04 -4.92
CA ALA A 352 36.13 -31.88 -5.48
C ALA A 352 37.16 -31.30 -4.49
N LEU A 353 36.80 -31.13 -3.21
CA LEU A 353 37.75 -30.70 -2.17
C LEU A 353 38.90 -31.69 -2.03
N LYS A 354 38.62 -33.00 -2.02
CA LYS A 354 39.65 -34.04 -1.93
C LYS A 354 40.63 -34.01 -3.10
N ARG A 355 40.19 -33.69 -4.32
CA ARG A 355 41.07 -33.55 -5.49
C ARG A 355 42.03 -32.36 -5.40
N THR A 356 41.75 -31.40 -4.51
CA THR A 356 42.61 -30.21 -4.27
C THR A 356 43.57 -30.38 -3.09
N LEU A 357 43.49 -31.52 -2.39
CA LEU A 357 44.42 -31.95 -1.35
C LEU A 357 45.59 -32.72 -1.94
#